data_AF-A0A373JBG6-F1
#
_entry.id   AF-A0A373JBG6-F1
#
_cell.length_a   1.000
_cell.length_b   1.000
_cell.length_c   1.000
_cell.angle_alpha   90.00
_cell.angle_beta   90.00
_cell.angle_gamma   90.00
#
_symmetry.space_group_name_H-M   'P 1'
#
loop_
_entity.id
_entity.type
_entity.pdbx_description
1 polymer ?
#
loop_
_entity_poly.entity_id
_entity_poly.type
_entity_poly.pdbx_seq_one_letter_code
_entity_poly.pdbx_strand_id
1 'polypeptide(L)'
;MGDYFVNPYNFISFPKEKAKAYTDLDRHTGFIEYTVTTKTPLFIPNSSSESAFQESKKEADHKSYDFFSYQDLDPTKNYENQYFTPVIPGSEIRGVVRSVYETLTDSCMGILNSDDYPVNRKIGGFEKGTLRKNLRGELDLLDEAGTEKEKNLSKENVEKRMFYAMEAYLQQEDEEKKEKYIQYKAKFQDFKQKGGTIEIRYSYLASKESEEKILYLAPFIEEDTKKEEKPKKKKGKKTKKEKEASIHTIGELAGKFVPCEENYCPACDLFGYVGKTNELSRSSKIRFSDLYVTEEKNAEEYYLCNKKTLQILGGPRLGNVEFYLERPKGAKIWTYDYYVTDKNELRIEKGRLRGRKYYWHHRKTKLPKEVEPSNLNKTIRPVKEGISFKGKLYFEKISEKQLKQLIWILNSGTEELGLKLGGAKPLGLGSVSLKVESVEERKITVQNGKIEYKMEEQKLFPVSYEDAQFSKEVKAEFYKIAGLKSVPENIEITYPRVESQKNTEELTEGFKWFAENHSMEKQREKSEIKNRLPYILEEDFSLPYYSEKKEEEKKEKNKRK
;
A
#
# COMPACT_ATOMS: atom_id res chain seq x y z
N MET A 1 -3.39 30.58 5.45
CA MET A 1 -4.05 29.59 4.57
C MET A 1 -3.06 28.53 4.06
N GLY A 2 -2.11 28.10 4.89
CA GLY A 2 -1.03 27.18 4.48
C GLY A 2 -0.66 26.16 5.56
N ASP A 3 -1.63 25.74 6.38
CA ASP A 3 -1.36 24.90 7.56
C ASP A 3 -1.76 23.43 7.32
N TYR A 4 -2.02 23.06 6.06
CA TYR A 4 -2.50 21.74 5.68
C TYR A 4 -1.81 21.20 4.43
N PHE A 5 -1.77 19.87 4.30
CA PHE A 5 -1.27 19.13 3.15
C PHE A 5 -2.22 18.00 2.79
N VAL A 6 -2.10 17.42 1.60
CA VAL A 6 -2.83 16.22 1.19
C VAL A 6 -1.89 15.01 1.26
N ASN A 7 -2.30 13.94 1.95
CA ASN A 7 -1.50 12.71 1.97
C ASN A 7 -1.39 12.13 0.54
N PRO A 8 -0.26 11.55 0.10
CA PRO A 8 -0.05 11.20 -1.31
C PRO A 8 -0.99 10.15 -1.87
N TYR A 9 -1.63 9.39 -1.00
CA TYR A 9 -2.64 8.40 -1.36
C TYR A 9 -3.90 8.54 -0.53
N ASN A 10 -4.97 7.97 -1.05
CA ASN A 10 -6.19 7.69 -0.32
C ASN A 10 -6.75 6.32 -0.74
N PHE A 11 -7.93 5.96 -0.24
CA PHE A 11 -8.57 4.69 -0.54
C PHE A 11 -9.94 4.92 -1.16
N ILE A 12 -10.18 4.26 -2.29
CA ILE A 12 -11.54 4.10 -2.82
C ILE A 12 -12.19 2.98 -2.01
N SER A 13 -13.34 3.29 -1.42
CA SER A 13 -14.05 2.42 -0.48
C SER A 13 -14.42 1.10 -1.13
N PHE A 14 -14.52 0.03 -0.34
CA PHE A 14 -15.07 -1.21 -0.87
C PHE A 14 -16.56 -1.02 -1.18
N PRO A 15 -17.04 -1.53 -2.33
CA PRO A 15 -18.47 -1.58 -2.59
C PRO A 15 -19.13 -2.52 -1.59
N LYS A 16 -20.46 -2.41 -1.46
CA LYS A 16 -21.20 -3.25 -0.53
C LYS A 16 -21.07 -4.72 -0.84
N GLU A 17 -21.02 -5.11 -2.11
CA GLU A 17 -20.92 -6.50 -2.57
C GLU A 17 -19.79 -6.69 -3.59
N LYS A 18 -19.25 -7.91 -3.66
CA LYS A 18 -18.31 -8.30 -4.72
C LYS A 18 -19.12 -8.76 -5.94
N ALA A 19 -18.82 -8.21 -7.12
CA ALA A 19 -19.47 -8.63 -8.36
C ALA A 19 -19.04 -10.04 -8.79
N LYS A 20 -19.94 -10.72 -9.50
CA LYS A 20 -19.68 -12.00 -10.18
C LYS A 20 -19.28 -11.75 -11.63
N ALA A 21 -18.54 -12.69 -12.22
CA ALA A 21 -18.22 -12.68 -13.64
C ALA A 21 -19.49 -12.56 -14.49
N TYR A 22 -19.34 -11.90 -15.64
CA TYR A 22 -20.46 -11.67 -16.53
C TYR A 22 -20.88 -12.95 -17.25
N THR A 23 -22.17 -13.03 -17.57
CA THR A 23 -22.79 -14.18 -18.26
C THR A 23 -23.15 -13.86 -19.71
N ASP A 24 -22.68 -12.73 -20.24
CA ASP A 24 -22.86 -12.33 -21.63
C ASP A 24 -22.40 -13.46 -22.57
N LEU A 25 -23.06 -13.62 -23.71
CA LEU A 25 -22.83 -14.75 -24.64
C LEU A 25 -22.06 -14.34 -25.90
N ASP A 26 -22.06 -13.06 -26.24
CA ASP A 26 -21.32 -12.49 -27.36
C ASP A 26 -19.80 -12.56 -27.12
N ARG A 27 -19.03 -12.72 -28.20
CA ARG A 27 -17.59 -12.97 -28.12
C ARG A 27 -16.86 -12.15 -29.17
N HIS A 28 -16.08 -11.21 -28.70
CA HIS A 28 -15.28 -10.28 -29.48
C HIS A 28 -13.80 -10.67 -29.36
N THR A 29 -13.06 -10.57 -30.47
CA THR A 29 -11.62 -10.88 -30.55
C THR A 29 -10.96 -9.85 -31.44
N GLY A 30 -9.81 -9.32 -31.05
CA GLY A 30 -9.23 -8.18 -31.75
C GLY A 30 -8.10 -7.51 -30.98
N PHE A 31 -7.87 -6.24 -31.28
CA PHE A 31 -6.97 -5.40 -30.49
C PHE A 31 -7.44 -3.95 -30.41
N ILE A 32 -6.97 -3.27 -29.36
CA ILE A 32 -7.11 -1.83 -29.15
C ILE A 32 -5.70 -1.24 -29.29
N GLU A 33 -5.50 -0.33 -30.22
CA GLU A 33 -4.27 0.49 -30.27
C GLU A 33 -4.48 1.74 -29.41
N TYR A 34 -3.52 2.05 -28.55
CA TYR A 34 -3.64 3.15 -27.60
C TYR A 34 -2.28 3.81 -27.34
N THR A 35 -2.36 5.07 -26.91
CA THR A 35 -1.21 5.90 -26.53
C THR A 35 -1.26 6.20 -25.02
N VAL A 36 -0.10 6.18 -24.38
CA VAL A 36 0.14 6.60 -23.00
C VAL A 36 1.05 7.83 -23.02
N THR A 37 0.57 8.97 -22.53
CA THR A 37 1.35 10.20 -22.43
C THR A 37 1.70 10.52 -20.98
N THR A 38 2.99 10.75 -20.69
CA THR A 38 3.44 11.15 -19.35
C THR A 38 2.95 12.57 -19.02
N LYS A 39 2.25 12.72 -17.89
CA LYS A 39 1.78 14.01 -17.35
C LYS A 39 2.66 14.54 -16.22
N THR A 40 3.48 13.66 -15.66
CA THR A 40 4.58 13.95 -14.74
C THR A 40 5.73 13.03 -15.12
N PRO A 41 6.97 13.25 -14.65
CA PRO A 41 8.07 12.33 -14.89
C PRO A 41 7.70 10.89 -14.51
N LEU A 42 8.18 9.93 -15.30
CA LEU A 42 7.87 8.51 -15.17
C LEU A 42 9.15 7.73 -14.86
N PHE A 43 9.06 6.76 -13.97
CA PHE A 43 10.18 5.86 -13.70
C PHE A 43 9.71 4.41 -13.61
N ILE A 44 10.27 3.56 -14.46
CA ILE A 44 10.13 2.10 -14.46
C ILE A 44 11.55 1.56 -14.43
N PRO A 45 11.95 0.78 -13.42
CA PRO A 45 13.34 0.36 -13.28
C PRO A 45 13.72 -0.65 -14.38
N ASN A 46 14.90 -0.48 -14.96
CA ASN A 46 15.57 -1.57 -15.66
C ASN A 46 16.13 -2.55 -14.61
N SER A 47 15.49 -3.70 -14.46
CA SER A 47 15.86 -4.68 -13.43
C SER A 47 17.10 -5.52 -13.78
N SER A 48 17.73 -5.32 -14.93
CA SER A 48 18.95 -6.03 -15.30
C SER A 48 20.16 -5.60 -14.46
N SER A 49 20.12 -4.40 -13.86
CA SER A 49 21.16 -3.88 -12.97
C SER A 49 20.55 -3.05 -11.83
N GLU A 50 21.06 -3.24 -10.61
CA GLU A 50 20.75 -2.42 -9.44
C GLU A 50 21.87 -1.43 -9.09
N SER A 51 22.88 -1.30 -9.97
CA SER A 51 24.09 -0.49 -9.78
C SER A 51 24.44 0.35 -11.02
N ALA A 52 23.41 0.87 -11.72
CA ALA A 52 23.58 1.60 -12.98
C ALA A 52 24.46 2.86 -12.89
N PHE A 53 24.53 3.50 -11.70
CA PHE A 53 25.23 4.76 -11.46
C PHE A 53 26.27 4.67 -10.33
N GLN A 54 27.17 5.65 -10.25
CA GLN A 54 28.31 5.63 -9.32
C GLN A 54 27.90 5.64 -7.84
N GLU A 55 26.71 6.18 -7.50
CA GLU A 55 26.17 6.24 -6.14
C GLU A 55 26.18 4.85 -5.47
N SER A 56 25.82 3.81 -6.23
CA SER A 56 25.82 2.42 -5.74
C SER A 56 27.20 1.85 -5.43
N LYS A 57 28.27 2.47 -5.96
CA LYS A 57 29.66 2.10 -5.65
C LYS A 57 30.23 2.90 -4.48
N LYS A 58 29.62 4.04 -4.14
CA LYS A 58 30.05 4.93 -3.05
C LYS A 58 29.40 4.58 -1.73
N GLU A 59 28.14 4.17 -1.76
CA GLU A 59 27.34 3.85 -0.57
C GLU A 59 26.93 2.37 -0.59
N ALA A 60 27.24 1.66 0.49
CA ALA A 60 26.90 0.24 0.61
C ALA A 60 25.38 0.05 0.57
N ASP A 61 24.93 -1.00 -0.14
CA ASP A 61 23.52 -1.35 -0.33
C ASP A 61 22.64 -0.27 -1.02
N HIS A 62 23.22 0.83 -1.50
CA HIS A 62 22.48 1.83 -2.26
C HIS A 62 22.20 1.34 -3.67
N LYS A 63 20.92 1.34 -4.07
CA LYS A 63 20.51 0.88 -5.40
C LYS A 63 20.37 2.04 -6.38
N SER A 64 20.86 1.83 -7.60
CA SER A 64 20.72 2.78 -8.71
C SER A 64 20.20 2.10 -9.97
N TYR A 65 19.18 2.69 -10.58
CA TYR A 65 18.45 2.08 -11.68
C TYR A 65 18.29 3.05 -12.84
N ASP A 66 18.59 2.58 -14.04
CA ASP A 66 18.17 3.25 -15.26
C ASP A 66 16.67 3.01 -15.51
N PHE A 67 16.08 3.78 -16.41
CA PHE A 67 14.73 3.50 -16.91
C PHE A 67 14.74 2.24 -17.78
N PHE A 68 13.66 1.48 -17.75
CA PHE A 68 13.51 0.27 -18.54
C PHE A 68 13.73 0.51 -20.04
N SER A 69 14.65 -0.25 -20.61
CA SER A 69 14.88 -0.40 -22.04
C SER A 69 15.25 -1.86 -22.31
N TYR A 70 15.35 -2.26 -23.58
CA TYR A 70 15.86 -3.59 -23.91
C TYR A 70 17.39 -3.72 -23.81
N GLN A 71 18.08 -2.67 -23.35
CA GLN A 71 19.49 -2.79 -23.07
C GLN A 71 19.69 -3.59 -21.78
N ASP A 72 20.39 -4.72 -21.89
CA ASP A 72 20.91 -5.45 -20.75
C ASP A 72 22.13 -4.70 -20.19
N LEU A 73 21.98 -4.15 -18.99
CA LEU A 73 22.99 -3.37 -18.28
C LEU A 73 23.89 -4.29 -17.45
N ASP A 74 25.20 -4.22 -17.71
CA ASP A 74 26.26 -4.89 -16.96
C ASP A 74 26.43 -4.21 -15.59
N PRO A 75 26.21 -4.92 -14.46
CA PRO A 75 26.32 -4.35 -13.10
C PRO A 75 27.70 -3.77 -12.77
N THR A 76 28.75 -4.16 -13.51
CA THR A 76 30.12 -3.67 -13.29
C THR A 76 30.38 -2.31 -13.95
N LYS A 77 29.59 -1.95 -14.97
CA LYS A 77 29.74 -0.70 -15.73
C LYS A 77 28.99 0.46 -15.08
N ASN A 78 29.34 1.67 -15.50
CA ASN A 78 28.63 2.90 -15.13
C ASN A 78 27.97 3.46 -16.39
N TYR A 79 26.70 3.82 -16.27
CA TYR A 79 25.86 4.28 -17.38
C TYR A 79 25.51 5.77 -17.30
N GLU A 80 26.23 6.56 -16.51
CA GLU A 80 26.06 8.01 -16.48
C GLU A 80 26.35 8.61 -17.86
N ASN A 81 25.46 9.51 -18.29
CA ASN A 81 25.48 10.13 -19.62
C ASN A 81 25.39 9.14 -20.79
N GLN A 82 25.05 7.87 -20.54
CA GLN A 82 24.71 6.87 -21.55
C GLN A 82 23.22 6.59 -21.48
N TYR A 83 22.49 6.94 -22.54
CA TYR A 83 21.03 6.90 -22.58
C TYR A 83 20.55 5.86 -23.59
N PHE A 84 19.43 5.20 -23.26
CA PHE A 84 18.81 4.19 -24.12
C PHE A 84 17.37 4.61 -24.46
N THR A 85 16.82 4.12 -25.57
CA THR A 85 15.43 4.42 -25.91
C THR A 85 14.50 3.77 -24.87
N PRO A 86 13.66 4.55 -24.16
CA PRO A 86 12.81 4.02 -23.11
C PRO A 86 11.68 3.18 -23.69
N VAL A 87 11.31 2.12 -22.96
CA VAL A 87 10.17 1.24 -23.28
C VAL A 87 9.31 1.10 -22.03
N ILE A 88 7.98 1.06 -22.20
CA ILE A 88 7.09 0.67 -21.10
C ILE A 88 6.72 -0.80 -21.30
N PRO A 89 7.10 -1.70 -20.38
CA PRO A 89 6.67 -3.09 -20.45
C PRO A 89 5.15 -3.22 -20.41
N GLY A 90 4.59 -4.12 -21.21
CA GLY A 90 3.16 -4.41 -21.25
C GLY A 90 2.64 -4.93 -19.91
N SER A 91 3.50 -5.57 -19.11
CA SER A 91 3.19 -6.01 -17.74
C SER A 91 2.85 -4.85 -16.80
N GLU A 92 3.52 -3.70 -16.95
CA GLU A 92 3.31 -2.50 -16.14
C GLU A 92 1.94 -1.89 -16.43
N ILE A 93 1.58 -1.73 -17.71
CA ILE A 93 0.25 -1.25 -18.10
C ILE A 93 -0.83 -2.27 -17.72
N ARG A 94 -0.58 -3.57 -17.92
CA ARG A 94 -1.51 -4.62 -17.50
C ARG A 94 -1.84 -4.51 -16.01
N GLY A 95 -0.84 -4.28 -15.15
CA GLY A 95 -1.03 -4.11 -13.72
C GLY A 95 -1.90 -2.89 -13.38
N VAL A 96 -1.65 -1.75 -14.04
CA VAL A 96 -2.44 -0.53 -13.85
C VAL A 96 -3.88 -0.72 -14.31
N VAL A 97 -4.10 -1.23 -15.53
CA VAL A 97 -5.45 -1.47 -16.07
C VAL A 97 -6.20 -2.49 -15.22
N ARG A 98 -5.52 -3.55 -14.74
CA ARG A 98 -6.12 -4.52 -13.81
C ARG A 98 -6.60 -3.85 -12.52
N SER A 99 -5.78 -3.03 -11.87
CA SER A 99 -6.16 -2.36 -10.62
C SER A 99 -7.38 -1.45 -10.79
N VAL A 100 -7.43 -0.70 -11.90
CA VAL A 100 -8.57 0.16 -12.25
C VAL A 100 -9.80 -0.70 -12.51
N TYR A 101 -9.67 -1.73 -13.35
CA TYR A 101 -10.75 -2.64 -13.68
C TYR A 101 -11.29 -3.34 -12.42
N GLU A 102 -10.43 -3.78 -11.50
CA GLU A 102 -10.82 -4.39 -10.24
C GLU A 102 -11.70 -3.46 -9.38
N THR A 103 -11.37 -2.17 -9.40
CA THR A 103 -12.10 -1.15 -8.65
C THR A 103 -13.44 -0.82 -9.29
N LEU A 104 -13.43 -0.56 -10.60
CA LEU A 104 -14.61 -0.10 -11.33
C LEU A 104 -15.65 -1.21 -11.58
N THR A 105 -15.27 -2.48 -11.40
CA THR A 105 -16.17 -3.64 -11.58
C THR A 105 -16.50 -4.35 -10.28
N ASP A 106 -16.23 -3.74 -9.12
CA ASP A 106 -16.49 -4.32 -7.79
C ASP A 106 -15.86 -5.71 -7.58
N SER A 107 -14.70 -5.95 -8.19
CA SER A 107 -14.01 -7.24 -8.19
C SER A 107 -13.19 -7.48 -6.93
N CYS A 108 -12.58 -8.66 -6.76
CA CYS A 108 -11.63 -8.89 -5.65
C CYS A 108 -10.36 -8.02 -5.78
N MET A 109 -9.54 -8.00 -4.73
CA MET A 109 -8.17 -7.50 -4.79
C MET A 109 -7.26 -8.59 -5.34
N GLY A 110 -6.71 -8.41 -6.54
CA GLY A 110 -5.82 -9.41 -7.14
C GLY A 110 -4.48 -9.56 -6.43
N ILE A 111 -4.02 -8.49 -5.75
CA ILE A 111 -2.79 -8.46 -4.96
C ILE A 111 -3.17 -8.10 -3.53
N LEU A 112 -3.10 -9.08 -2.63
CA LEU A 112 -3.38 -8.93 -1.21
C LEU A 112 -2.44 -9.85 -0.42
N ASN A 113 -1.78 -9.30 0.60
CA ASN A 113 -1.03 -10.12 1.56
C ASN A 113 -2.02 -10.72 2.57
N SER A 114 -2.86 -11.64 2.11
CA SER A 114 -4.00 -12.18 2.88
C SER A 114 -3.59 -12.78 4.22
N ASP A 115 -2.37 -13.34 4.30
CA ASP A 115 -1.87 -14.03 5.48
C ASP A 115 -1.18 -13.11 6.49
N ASP A 116 -0.96 -11.83 6.13
CA ASP A 116 -0.29 -10.88 7.02
C ASP A 116 -1.17 -10.52 8.21
N TYR A 117 -0.58 -10.59 9.40
CA TYR A 117 -1.18 -10.07 10.63
C TYR A 117 -0.70 -8.65 10.84
N PRO A 118 -1.59 -7.64 10.76
CA PRO A 118 -1.19 -6.26 10.99
C PRO A 118 -0.76 -6.07 12.44
N VAL A 119 0.26 -5.24 12.65
CA VAL A 119 0.83 -4.98 13.97
C VAL A 119 0.70 -3.51 14.32
N ASN A 120 -0.05 -3.21 15.38
CA ASN A 120 -0.19 -1.85 15.92
C ASN A 120 0.77 -1.60 17.09
N ARG A 121 1.02 -0.32 17.37
CA ARG A 121 1.70 0.08 18.61
C ARG A 121 0.76 -0.20 19.79
N LYS A 122 1.32 -0.68 20.90
CA LYS A 122 0.63 -0.94 22.16
C LYS A 122 -0.23 0.24 22.60
N ILE A 123 -1.50 -0.01 22.90
CA ILE A 123 -2.42 0.96 23.54
C ILE A 123 -2.82 0.42 24.92
N GLY A 124 -1.88 0.14 25.84
CA GLY A 124 -2.19 -0.38 27.20
C GLY A 124 -1.24 -1.45 27.70
N GLY A 125 -1.14 -1.67 29.02
CA GLY A 125 -0.10 -2.52 29.65
C GLY A 125 -0.04 -3.99 29.19
N PHE A 126 1.18 -4.52 29.01
CA PHE A 126 1.44 -5.96 29.04
C PHE A 126 2.04 -6.35 30.40
N GLU A 127 1.69 -7.55 30.85
CA GLU A 127 2.20 -8.21 32.04
C GLU A 127 3.29 -9.22 31.65
N LYS A 128 4.13 -9.59 32.63
CA LYS A 128 5.13 -10.65 32.45
C LYS A 128 4.46 -12.01 32.66
N GLY A 129 4.75 -12.98 31.80
CA GLY A 129 4.28 -14.35 31.95
C GLY A 129 5.25 -15.35 31.35
N THR A 130 4.87 -16.62 31.44
CA THR A 130 5.65 -17.76 30.94
C THR A 130 4.75 -18.65 30.08
N LEU A 131 5.18 -18.93 28.85
CA LEU A 131 4.60 -20.01 28.05
C LEU A 131 5.25 -21.32 28.43
N ARG A 132 4.45 -22.35 28.70
CA ARG A 132 4.90 -23.70 29.04
C ARG A 132 4.32 -24.69 28.04
N LYS A 133 5.16 -25.59 27.52
CA LYS A 133 4.67 -26.75 26.76
C LYS A 133 4.29 -27.86 27.74
N ASN A 134 3.01 -28.23 27.78
CA ASN A 134 2.51 -29.25 28.69
C ASN A 134 2.87 -30.68 28.22
N LEU A 135 2.56 -31.70 29.03
CA LEU A 135 2.86 -33.10 28.74
C LEU A 135 2.19 -33.64 27.46
N ARG A 136 1.12 -32.99 27.00
CA ARG A 136 0.40 -33.32 25.76
C ARG A 136 0.96 -32.57 24.54
N GLY A 137 1.96 -31.70 24.75
CA GLY A 137 2.57 -30.89 23.71
C GLY A 137 1.83 -29.60 23.38
N GLU A 138 0.79 -29.26 24.14
CA GLU A 138 0.01 -28.03 24.02
C GLU A 138 0.67 -26.88 24.81
N LEU A 139 0.23 -25.64 24.59
CA LEU A 139 0.80 -24.47 25.23
C LEU A 139 -0.12 -23.92 26.33
N ASP A 140 0.42 -23.74 27.53
CA ASP A 140 -0.23 -23.04 28.64
C ASP A 140 0.44 -21.69 28.88
N LEU A 141 -0.35 -20.70 29.29
CA LEU A 141 0.13 -19.40 29.74
C LEU A 141 0.05 -19.31 31.26
N LEU A 142 1.18 -19.03 31.89
CA LEU A 142 1.30 -18.77 33.33
C LEU A 142 1.64 -17.29 33.56
N ASP A 143 1.13 -16.69 34.64
CA ASP A 143 1.60 -15.39 35.10
C ASP A 143 2.96 -15.47 35.82
N GLU A 144 3.46 -14.34 36.28
CA GLU A 144 4.73 -14.24 37.01
C GLU A 144 4.74 -15.03 38.33
N ALA A 145 3.57 -15.26 38.95
CA ALA A 145 3.44 -16.10 40.15
C ALA A 145 3.33 -17.60 39.82
N GLY A 146 3.36 -17.98 38.54
CA GLY A 146 3.16 -19.36 38.09
C GLY A 146 1.69 -19.79 38.10
N THR A 147 0.75 -18.87 38.30
CA THR A 147 -0.68 -19.15 38.22
C THR A 147 -1.08 -19.26 36.77
N GLU A 148 -1.85 -20.30 36.45
CA GLU A 148 -2.32 -20.52 35.10
C GLU A 148 -3.38 -19.49 34.70
N LYS A 149 -3.16 -18.83 33.56
CA LYS A 149 -4.08 -17.87 32.96
C LYS A 149 -4.86 -18.48 31.81
N GLU A 150 -4.19 -19.22 30.92
CA GLU A 150 -4.83 -19.89 29.79
C GLU A 150 -4.25 -21.29 29.57
N LYS A 151 -5.11 -22.22 29.15
CA LYS A 151 -4.75 -23.60 28.81
C LYS A 151 -4.97 -23.88 27.34
N ASN A 152 -4.24 -24.86 26.82
CA ASN A 152 -4.47 -25.44 25.50
C ASN A 152 -4.46 -24.39 24.37
N LEU A 153 -3.58 -23.40 24.47
CA LEU A 153 -3.40 -22.40 23.42
C LEU A 153 -2.96 -23.10 22.14
N SER A 154 -3.61 -22.73 21.03
CA SER A 154 -3.22 -23.21 19.70
C SER A 154 -1.76 -22.84 19.43
N LYS A 155 -0.91 -23.88 19.29
CA LYS A 155 0.51 -23.74 18.98
C LYS A 155 0.71 -22.89 17.72
N GLU A 156 -0.07 -23.15 16.68
CA GLU A 156 0.00 -22.42 15.42
C GLU A 156 -0.31 -20.93 15.61
N ASN A 157 -1.36 -20.59 16.36
CA ASN A 157 -1.75 -19.20 16.59
C ASN A 157 -0.70 -18.45 17.42
N VAL A 158 -0.16 -19.07 18.46
CA VAL A 158 0.91 -18.48 19.29
C VAL A 158 2.14 -18.23 18.43
N GLU A 159 2.56 -19.21 17.64
CA GLU A 159 3.74 -19.08 16.78
C GLU A 159 3.60 -17.98 15.74
N LYS A 160 2.45 -17.92 15.03
CA LYS A 160 2.18 -16.87 14.03
C LYS A 160 2.18 -15.48 14.68
N ARG A 161 1.41 -15.27 15.76
CA ARG A 161 1.30 -13.96 16.42
C ARG A 161 2.63 -13.49 16.99
N MET A 162 3.39 -14.39 17.63
CA MET A 162 4.74 -14.09 18.12
C MET A 162 5.69 -13.75 16.97
N PHE A 163 5.63 -14.47 15.85
CA PHE A 163 6.43 -14.18 14.66
C PHE A 163 6.18 -12.76 14.15
N TYR A 164 4.93 -12.38 13.88
CA TYR A 164 4.60 -11.04 13.39
C TYR A 164 4.95 -9.94 14.41
N ALA A 165 4.73 -10.18 15.70
CA ALA A 165 5.17 -9.27 16.75
C ALA A 165 6.69 -9.05 16.71
N MET A 166 7.49 -10.12 16.65
CA MET A 166 8.95 -10.08 16.59
C MET A 166 9.47 -9.40 15.31
N GLU A 167 8.94 -9.75 14.14
CA GLU A 167 9.33 -9.13 12.86
C GLU A 167 9.09 -7.62 12.89
N ALA A 168 7.97 -7.19 13.46
CA ALA A 168 7.72 -5.77 13.61
C ALA A 168 8.81 -5.09 14.46
N TYR A 169 9.32 -5.72 15.53
CA TYR A 169 10.42 -5.14 16.30
C TYR A 169 11.75 -5.12 15.54
N LEU A 170 12.05 -6.13 14.72
CA LEU A 170 13.27 -6.16 13.92
C LEU A 170 13.33 -5.03 12.89
N GLN A 171 12.18 -4.49 12.48
CA GLN A 171 12.07 -3.33 11.59
C GLN A 171 12.26 -1.96 12.28
N GLN A 172 12.58 -1.91 13.59
CA GLN A 172 12.85 -0.64 14.28
C GLN A 172 14.27 -0.14 13.99
N GLU A 173 14.57 1.15 14.14
CA GLU A 173 15.91 1.72 13.83
C GLU A 173 16.98 1.45 14.91
N ASP A 174 16.58 0.96 16.08
CA ASP A 174 17.45 0.75 17.24
C ASP A 174 18.19 -0.60 17.15
N GLU A 175 19.45 -0.58 16.71
CA GLU A 175 20.28 -1.77 16.48
C GLU A 175 20.52 -2.62 17.75
N GLU A 176 20.76 -1.99 18.90
CA GLU A 176 20.96 -2.71 20.18
C GLU A 176 19.70 -3.50 20.55
N LYS A 177 18.52 -2.90 20.33
CA LYS A 177 17.27 -3.63 20.51
C LYS A 177 17.13 -4.74 19.48
N LYS A 178 17.46 -4.52 18.20
CA LYS A 178 17.37 -5.57 17.18
C LYS A 178 18.16 -6.80 17.57
N GLU A 179 19.40 -6.65 18.04
CA GLU A 179 20.22 -7.78 18.50
C GLU A 179 19.54 -8.58 19.62
N LYS A 180 18.96 -7.88 20.62
CA LYS A 180 18.20 -8.53 21.70
C LYS A 180 16.97 -9.28 21.16
N TYR A 181 16.26 -8.75 20.16
CA TYR A 181 15.16 -9.45 19.49
C TYR A 181 15.64 -10.66 18.67
N ILE A 182 16.79 -10.58 17.99
CA ILE A 182 17.40 -11.71 17.26
C ILE A 182 17.73 -12.85 18.25
N GLN A 183 18.34 -12.53 19.38
CA GLN A 183 18.64 -13.50 20.44
C GLN A 183 17.35 -14.14 20.99
N TYR A 184 16.32 -13.35 21.26
CA TYR A 184 15.03 -13.87 21.70
C TYR A 184 14.39 -14.77 20.65
N LYS A 185 14.44 -14.41 19.37
CA LYS A 185 13.92 -15.21 18.25
C LYS A 185 14.60 -16.59 18.21
N ALA A 186 15.91 -16.66 18.43
CA ALA A 186 16.64 -17.92 18.54
C ALA A 186 16.17 -18.77 19.73
N LYS A 187 16.02 -18.17 20.92
CA LYS A 187 15.47 -18.84 22.11
C LYS A 187 14.04 -19.37 21.87
N PHE A 188 13.20 -18.60 21.18
CA PHE A 188 11.84 -19.02 20.84
C PHE A 188 11.83 -20.20 19.86
N GLN A 189 12.76 -20.26 18.90
CA GLN A 189 12.90 -21.42 18.01
C GLN A 189 13.34 -22.68 18.79
N ASP A 190 14.25 -22.54 19.74
CA ASP A 190 14.66 -23.64 20.61
C ASP A 190 13.47 -24.18 21.45
N PHE A 191 12.71 -23.27 22.06
CA PHE A 191 11.47 -23.60 22.78
C PHE A 191 10.45 -24.34 21.88
N LYS A 192 10.27 -23.90 20.63
CA LYS A 192 9.36 -24.56 19.67
C LYS A 192 9.75 -26.02 19.41
N GLN A 193 11.06 -26.29 19.29
CA GLN A 193 11.59 -27.61 18.97
C GLN A 193 11.66 -28.52 20.19
N LYS A 194 12.28 -28.05 21.28
CA LYS A 194 12.61 -28.85 22.46
C LYS A 194 11.53 -28.84 23.55
N GLY A 195 10.61 -27.87 23.52
CA GLY A 195 9.64 -27.65 24.59
C GLY A 195 10.23 -26.91 25.80
N GLY A 196 9.65 -27.11 26.98
CA GLY A 196 10.05 -26.43 28.20
C GLY A 196 9.21 -25.18 28.47
N THR A 197 9.88 -24.10 28.89
CA THR A 197 9.26 -22.81 29.23
C THR A 197 9.98 -21.65 28.57
N ILE A 198 9.25 -20.60 28.21
CA ILE A 198 9.85 -19.34 27.73
C ILE A 198 9.11 -18.13 28.32
N GLU A 199 9.88 -17.12 28.74
CA GLU A 199 9.33 -15.85 29.21
C GLU A 199 8.74 -15.05 28.05
N ILE A 200 7.57 -14.48 28.29
CA ILE A 200 6.85 -13.63 27.34
C ILE A 200 6.24 -12.43 28.06
N ARG A 201 5.68 -11.52 27.26
CA ARG A 201 4.72 -10.51 27.72
C ARG A 201 3.34 -10.86 27.17
N TYR A 202 2.30 -10.67 27.96
CA TYR A 202 0.92 -10.87 27.52
C TYR A 202 0.00 -9.73 27.93
N SER A 203 -1.11 -9.54 27.21
CA SER A 203 -2.16 -8.58 27.55
C SER A 203 -3.51 -9.21 27.24
N TYR A 204 -4.40 -9.23 28.24
CA TYR A 204 -5.80 -9.62 28.04
C TYR A 204 -6.65 -8.39 27.77
N LEU A 205 -7.49 -8.52 26.77
CA LEU A 205 -8.52 -7.57 26.46
C LEU A 205 -9.88 -8.26 26.62
N ALA A 206 -10.74 -7.71 27.47
CA ALA A 206 -12.09 -8.19 27.69
C ALA A 206 -13.04 -6.99 27.64
N SER A 207 -14.14 -7.11 26.89
CA SER A 207 -15.21 -6.11 26.91
C SER A 207 -16.23 -6.46 27.99
N LYS A 208 -16.95 -5.46 28.52
CA LYS A 208 -18.11 -5.71 29.40
C LYS A 208 -19.34 -6.18 28.63
N GLU A 209 -19.38 -5.94 27.32
CA GLU A 209 -20.52 -6.23 26.44
C GLU A 209 -20.35 -7.53 25.65
N SER A 210 -19.18 -8.18 25.72
CA SER A 210 -18.88 -9.42 25.02
C SER A 210 -18.19 -10.42 25.94
N GLU A 211 -18.55 -11.70 25.82
CA GLU A 211 -17.81 -12.80 26.47
C GLU A 211 -16.46 -13.06 25.78
N GLU A 212 -16.27 -12.51 24.59
CA GLU A 212 -15.04 -12.65 23.82
C GLU A 212 -13.86 -11.95 24.52
N LYS A 213 -12.74 -12.67 24.59
CA LYS A 213 -11.49 -12.17 25.15
C LYS A 213 -10.39 -12.29 24.12
N ILE A 214 -9.57 -11.26 24.02
CA ILE A 214 -8.39 -11.25 23.15
C ILE A 214 -7.14 -11.37 24.02
N LEU A 215 -6.29 -12.34 23.66
CA LEU A 215 -4.96 -12.51 24.23
C LEU A 215 -3.89 -12.07 23.24
N TYR A 216 -3.20 -10.98 23.58
CA TYR A 216 -2.01 -10.53 22.88
C TYR A 216 -0.75 -11.11 23.52
N LEU A 217 0.19 -11.52 22.68
CA LEU A 217 1.48 -12.06 23.10
C LEU A 217 2.60 -11.23 22.47
N ALA A 218 3.67 -11.00 23.23
CA ALA A 218 4.85 -10.28 22.78
C ALA A 218 6.13 -10.90 23.38
N PRO A 219 7.26 -10.78 22.69
CA PRO A 219 8.57 -11.19 23.22
C PRO A 219 8.92 -10.48 24.52
N PHE A 220 9.52 -11.22 25.46
CA PHE A 220 10.13 -10.65 26.66
C PHE A 220 11.60 -10.33 26.40
N ILE A 221 11.96 -9.06 26.45
CA ILE A 221 13.36 -8.62 26.48
C ILE A 221 13.64 -8.00 27.84
N GLU A 222 14.71 -8.47 28.47
CA GLU A 222 15.32 -7.83 29.62
C GLU A 222 15.89 -6.48 29.16
N GLU A 223 15.25 -5.39 29.59
CA GLU A 223 15.87 -4.07 29.47
C GLU A 223 16.91 -3.94 30.59
N ASP A 224 18.12 -3.50 30.27
CA ASP A 224 19.15 -3.19 31.25
C ASP A 224 18.58 -2.26 32.33
N THR A 225 18.35 -2.83 33.52
CA THR A 225 18.12 -2.09 34.75
C THR A 225 19.41 -1.42 35.21
N LYS A 226 20.06 -0.62 34.36
CA LYS A 226 21.02 0.38 34.83
C LYS A 226 20.25 1.64 35.16
N LYS A 227 19.96 1.81 36.46
CA LYS A 227 19.75 3.13 37.08
C LYS A 227 21.04 3.94 36.88
N GLU A 228 21.24 4.54 35.71
CA GLU A 228 22.17 5.66 35.62
C GLU A 228 21.45 6.90 36.16
N GLU A 229 21.95 7.42 37.28
CA GLU A 229 21.69 8.76 37.76
C GLU A 229 22.14 9.78 36.71
N LYS A 230 21.30 10.05 35.70
CA LYS A 230 21.45 11.23 34.85
C LYS A 230 20.74 12.41 35.51
N PRO A 231 21.35 13.61 35.51
CA PRO A 231 20.83 14.77 36.20
C PRO A 231 19.47 15.17 35.61
N LYS A 232 18.55 15.58 36.49
CA LYS A 232 17.18 16.02 36.23
C LYS A 232 17.08 16.94 34.99
N LYS A 233 16.77 16.39 33.82
CA LYS A 233 16.23 17.15 32.68
C LYS A 233 15.02 16.44 32.08
N LYS A 234 13.89 17.15 32.16
CA LYS A 234 12.55 16.97 31.54
C LYS A 234 11.99 15.54 31.50
N LYS A 235 10.87 15.34 32.22
CA LYS A 235 10.01 14.14 32.23
C LYS A 235 9.51 13.79 30.81
N GLY A 236 10.31 13.06 30.03
CA GLY A 236 9.82 12.23 28.93
C GLY A 236 9.55 10.83 29.47
N LYS A 237 8.28 10.40 29.52
CA LYS A 237 7.90 9.02 29.86
C LYS A 237 8.62 8.06 28.88
N LYS A 238 9.58 7.25 29.34
CA LYS A 238 10.02 6.05 28.61
C LYS A 238 8.87 5.03 28.66
N THR A 239 7.94 5.10 27.73
CA THR A 239 6.87 4.10 27.57
C THR A 239 7.47 2.84 26.94
N LYS A 240 7.36 1.70 27.63
CA LYS A 240 7.61 0.35 27.08
C LYS A 240 6.86 0.22 25.74
N LYS A 241 7.58 0.21 24.62
CA LYS A 241 7.00 0.21 23.26
C LYS A 241 6.63 -1.21 22.84
N GLU A 242 5.72 -1.85 23.56
CA GLU A 242 5.26 -3.16 23.09
C GLU A 242 4.41 -3.03 21.80
N LYS A 243 4.17 -4.16 21.13
CA LYS A 243 3.42 -4.25 19.88
C LYS A 243 2.29 -5.26 20.03
N GLU A 244 1.15 -4.94 19.46
CA GLU A 244 -0.03 -5.79 19.39
C GLU A 244 -0.11 -6.34 17.97
N ALA A 245 0.15 -7.63 17.81
CA ALA A 245 -0.19 -8.32 16.57
C ALA A 245 -1.68 -8.64 16.61
N SER A 246 -2.41 -8.17 15.58
CA SER A 246 -3.82 -8.44 15.37
C SER A 246 -4.15 -9.92 15.51
N ILE A 247 -5.36 -10.25 15.94
CA ILE A 247 -5.83 -11.64 15.90
C ILE A 247 -6.45 -12.00 14.55
N HIS A 248 -6.73 -10.99 13.74
CA HIS A 248 -7.22 -11.13 12.37
C HIS A 248 -6.14 -10.88 11.33
N THR A 249 -6.16 -11.65 10.23
CA THR A 249 -5.32 -11.38 9.07
C THR A 249 -5.91 -10.28 8.19
N ILE A 250 -5.08 -9.69 7.31
CA ILE A 250 -5.56 -8.76 6.27
C ILE A 250 -6.61 -9.44 5.36
N GLY A 251 -6.44 -10.72 5.04
CA GLY A 251 -7.40 -11.49 4.25
C GLY A 251 -8.74 -11.61 4.95
N GLU A 252 -8.75 -11.96 6.23
CA GLU A 252 -9.97 -11.98 7.03
C GLU A 252 -10.65 -10.61 7.04
N LEU A 253 -9.89 -9.53 7.23
CA LEU A 253 -10.40 -8.15 7.25
C LEU A 253 -10.96 -7.70 5.89
N ALA A 254 -10.39 -8.18 4.78
CA ALA A 254 -10.90 -7.93 3.43
C ALA A 254 -12.20 -8.72 3.13
N GLY A 255 -12.45 -9.82 3.85
CA GLY A 255 -13.67 -10.60 3.75
C GLY A 255 -13.91 -11.08 2.32
N LYS A 256 -15.05 -10.71 1.72
CA LYS A 256 -15.39 -11.14 0.35
C LYS A 256 -14.46 -10.60 -0.74
N PHE A 257 -13.65 -9.58 -0.47
CA PHE A 257 -12.74 -8.97 -1.44
C PHE A 257 -11.38 -9.65 -1.54
N VAL A 258 -11.13 -10.72 -0.78
CA VAL A 258 -9.97 -11.60 -1.02
C VAL A 258 -9.96 -12.13 -2.46
N PRO A 259 -8.77 -12.46 -3.01
CA PRO A 259 -8.66 -13.12 -4.31
C PRO A 259 -9.65 -14.28 -4.45
N CYS A 260 -10.30 -14.39 -5.62
CA CYS A 260 -11.32 -15.41 -5.82
C CYS A 260 -10.68 -16.81 -5.93
N GLU A 261 -11.06 -17.73 -5.04
CA GLU A 261 -10.78 -19.16 -5.20
C GLU A 261 -11.86 -19.87 -6.02
N GLU A 262 -13.10 -19.38 -5.91
CA GLU A 262 -14.30 -19.84 -6.59
C GLU A 262 -15.21 -18.62 -6.87
N ASN A 263 -16.26 -18.80 -7.68
CA ASN A 263 -17.21 -17.72 -8.01
C ASN A 263 -16.49 -16.44 -8.49
N TYR A 264 -15.68 -16.57 -9.54
CA TYR A 264 -14.79 -15.52 -10.03
C TYR A 264 -15.52 -14.22 -10.36
N CYS A 265 -14.89 -13.10 -10.01
CA CYS A 265 -15.35 -11.75 -10.32
C CYS A 265 -15.00 -11.33 -11.76
N PRO A 266 -15.52 -10.20 -12.27
CA PRO A 266 -15.23 -9.71 -13.61
C PRO A 266 -13.73 -9.57 -13.91
N ALA A 267 -12.93 -9.10 -12.95
CA ALA A 267 -11.49 -8.94 -13.15
C ALA A 267 -10.76 -10.28 -13.29
N CYS A 268 -11.09 -11.26 -12.44
CA CYS A 268 -10.51 -12.61 -12.54
C CYS A 268 -10.85 -13.24 -13.89
N ASP A 269 -12.12 -13.18 -14.34
CA ASP A 269 -12.51 -13.76 -15.63
C ASP A 269 -11.78 -13.14 -16.84
N LEU A 270 -11.51 -11.82 -16.79
CA LEU A 270 -10.84 -11.11 -17.88
C LEU A 270 -9.31 -11.28 -17.86
N PHE A 271 -8.69 -11.11 -16.68
CA PHE A 271 -7.23 -11.11 -16.50
C PHE A 271 -6.64 -12.49 -16.22
N GLY A 272 -7.47 -13.50 -15.99
CA GLY A 272 -7.06 -14.85 -15.62
C GLY A 272 -6.79 -15.02 -14.12
N TYR A 273 -6.75 -16.28 -13.70
CA TYR A 273 -6.55 -16.71 -12.32
C TYR A 273 -5.95 -18.11 -12.27
N VAL A 274 -5.23 -18.39 -11.19
CA VAL A 274 -4.70 -19.72 -10.88
C VAL A 274 -5.61 -20.35 -9.83
N GLY A 275 -6.27 -21.45 -10.20
CA GLY A 275 -7.09 -22.24 -9.28
C GLY A 275 -6.26 -23.24 -8.50
N LYS A 276 -6.92 -24.01 -7.62
CA LYS A 276 -6.28 -25.10 -6.85
C LYS A 276 -5.72 -26.21 -7.75
N THR A 277 -6.31 -26.38 -8.93
CA THR A 277 -5.83 -27.30 -9.97
C THR A 277 -5.67 -26.57 -11.30
N ASN A 278 -4.98 -27.21 -12.25
CA ASN A 278 -4.85 -26.69 -13.61
C ASN A 278 -6.21 -26.59 -14.32
N GLU A 279 -7.16 -27.52 -14.09
CA GLU A 279 -8.51 -27.43 -14.70
C GLU A 279 -9.32 -26.26 -14.14
N LEU A 280 -9.04 -25.87 -12.89
CA LEU A 280 -9.63 -24.71 -12.22
C LEU A 280 -8.87 -23.42 -12.49
N SER A 281 -7.84 -23.43 -13.33
CA SER A 281 -7.09 -22.24 -13.73
C SER A 281 -7.58 -21.73 -15.08
N ARG A 282 -7.56 -20.40 -15.27
CA ARG A 282 -7.85 -19.80 -16.57
C ARG A 282 -6.80 -18.78 -16.96
N SER A 283 -6.35 -18.87 -18.21
CA SER A 283 -5.48 -17.88 -18.82
C SER A 283 -6.20 -16.54 -18.98
N SER A 284 -5.40 -15.48 -19.04
CA SER A 284 -5.88 -14.13 -19.36
C SER A 284 -6.52 -14.12 -20.76
N LYS A 285 -7.67 -13.47 -20.89
CA LYS A 285 -8.32 -13.20 -22.20
C LYS A 285 -7.72 -11.99 -22.90
N ILE A 286 -6.80 -11.29 -22.24
CA ILE A 286 -6.15 -10.09 -22.76
C ILE A 286 -4.63 -10.17 -22.64
N ARG A 287 -3.93 -9.50 -23.55
CA ARG A 287 -2.47 -9.38 -23.57
C ARG A 287 -2.08 -7.96 -23.97
N PHE A 288 -1.15 -7.38 -23.23
CA PHE A 288 -0.58 -6.08 -23.52
C PHE A 288 0.75 -6.27 -24.26
N SER A 289 0.96 -5.54 -25.36
CA SER A 289 2.31 -5.39 -25.90
C SER A 289 3.10 -4.40 -25.05
N ASP A 290 4.41 -4.44 -25.19
CA ASP A 290 5.26 -3.34 -24.76
C ASP A 290 4.92 -2.08 -25.58
N LEU A 291 5.18 -0.91 -25.00
CA LEU A 291 4.89 0.38 -25.62
C LEU A 291 6.18 1.11 -25.94
N TYR A 292 6.21 1.68 -27.14
CA TYR A 292 7.37 2.35 -27.72
C TYR A 292 7.08 3.83 -27.90
N VAL A 293 8.11 4.66 -27.80
CA VAL A 293 8.00 6.10 -28.04
C VAL A 293 7.37 6.40 -29.41
N THR A 294 6.47 7.38 -29.47
CA THR A 294 5.78 7.75 -30.72
C THR A 294 6.60 8.67 -31.62
N GLU A 295 7.51 9.44 -31.03
CA GLU A 295 8.40 10.36 -31.73
C GLU A 295 9.83 9.89 -31.54
N GLU A 296 10.54 9.63 -32.64
CA GLU A 296 11.95 9.27 -32.61
C GLU A 296 12.83 10.50 -32.37
N LYS A 297 13.68 10.42 -31.35
CA LYS A 297 14.60 11.45 -30.85
C LYS A 297 15.89 10.79 -30.37
N ASN A 298 16.92 11.60 -30.12
CA ASN A 298 18.09 11.08 -29.40
C ASN A 298 17.66 10.61 -28.01
N ALA A 299 18.23 9.50 -27.55
CA ALA A 299 17.79 8.85 -26.31
C ALA A 299 17.80 9.80 -25.09
N GLU A 300 18.82 10.66 -24.98
CA GLU A 300 18.92 11.67 -23.92
C GLU A 300 17.69 12.58 -23.83
N GLU A 301 17.07 12.92 -24.97
CA GLU A 301 15.95 13.85 -25.04
C GLU A 301 14.67 13.33 -24.38
N TYR A 302 14.54 12.02 -24.15
CA TYR A 302 13.40 11.46 -23.43
C TYR A 302 13.50 11.64 -21.91
N TYR A 303 14.70 11.89 -21.39
CA TYR A 303 14.95 11.87 -19.96
C TYR A 303 14.85 13.26 -19.34
N LEU A 304 14.44 13.30 -18.08
CA LEU A 304 14.36 14.55 -17.32
C LEU A 304 15.76 15.05 -16.94
N CYS A 305 16.66 14.12 -16.61
CA CYS A 305 18.02 14.37 -16.20
C CYS A 305 18.85 13.08 -16.31
N ASN A 306 20.18 13.19 -16.23
CA ASN A 306 21.07 12.02 -16.23
C ASN A 306 20.74 11.05 -15.08
N LYS A 307 20.58 11.56 -13.85
CA LYS A 307 20.20 10.76 -12.68
C LYS A 307 19.61 11.64 -11.58
N LYS A 308 18.90 11.01 -10.66
CA LYS A 308 18.29 11.68 -9.50
C LYS A 308 18.18 10.75 -8.29
N THR A 309 18.79 11.14 -7.18
CA THR A 309 18.58 10.48 -5.88
C THR A 309 17.21 10.87 -5.32
N LEU A 310 16.41 9.87 -4.97
CA LEU A 310 15.10 10.08 -4.35
C LEU A 310 15.23 10.18 -2.84
N GLN A 311 14.28 10.87 -2.20
CA GLN A 311 14.08 10.74 -0.76
C GLN A 311 13.69 9.31 -0.38
N ILE A 312 13.91 8.97 0.89
CA ILE A 312 13.46 7.72 1.48
C ILE A 312 11.94 7.58 1.26
N LEU A 313 11.55 6.50 0.56
CA LEU A 313 10.16 6.15 0.34
C LEU A 313 9.73 5.17 1.42
N GLY A 314 8.86 5.61 2.33
CA GLY A 314 8.30 4.73 3.35
C GLY A 314 7.40 3.63 2.75
N GLY A 315 7.62 2.39 3.18
CA GLY A 315 6.69 1.28 2.94
C GLY A 315 5.38 1.42 3.70
N PRO A 316 4.38 0.55 3.44
CA PRO A 316 3.12 0.56 4.17
C PRO A 316 3.35 0.30 5.67
N ARG A 317 2.88 1.21 6.52
CA ARG A 317 2.94 1.08 7.98
C ARG A 317 1.55 0.75 8.52
N LEU A 318 1.19 -0.54 8.50
CA LEU A 318 -0.12 -1.03 8.95
C LEU A 318 -0.45 -0.66 10.40
N GLY A 319 0.55 -0.36 11.22
CA GLY A 319 0.33 0.15 12.58
C GLY A 319 -0.26 1.57 12.67
N ASN A 320 -0.27 2.34 11.57
CA ASN A 320 -0.94 3.64 11.49
C ASN A 320 -2.42 3.46 11.13
N VAL A 321 -3.15 2.80 12.04
CA VAL A 321 -4.56 2.40 11.89
C VAL A 321 -5.47 3.53 11.43
N GLU A 322 -5.14 4.78 11.76
CA GLU A 322 -5.91 5.97 11.39
C GLU A 322 -5.92 6.26 9.88
N PHE A 323 -5.02 5.63 9.11
CA PHE A 323 -4.92 5.75 7.66
C PHE A 323 -5.44 4.52 6.92
N TYR A 324 -5.46 3.34 7.55
CA TYR A 324 -5.82 2.07 6.89
C TYR A 324 -7.21 1.55 7.26
N LEU A 325 -7.75 1.97 8.41
CA LEU A 325 -9.06 1.54 8.90
C LEU A 325 -10.10 2.67 8.86
N GLU A 326 -11.35 2.29 8.64
CA GLU A 326 -12.50 3.16 8.88
C GLU A 326 -12.62 3.41 10.38
N ARG A 327 -12.88 4.66 10.76
CA ARG A 327 -13.12 5.03 12.16
C ARG A 327 -14.54 4.61 12.53
N PRO A 328 -14.74 3.70 13.52
CA PRO A 328 -16.08 3.39 14.01
C PRO A 328 -16.76 4.65 14.57
N LYS A 329 -18.09 4.73 14.45
CA LYS A 329 -18.85 5.90 14.91
C LYS A 329 -18.65 6.11 16.42
N GLY A 330 -18.25 7.32 16.81
CA GLY A 330 -17.99 7.66 18.22
C GLY A 330 -16.70 7.05 18.79
N ALA A 331 -15.87 6.37 17.99
CA ALA A 331 -14.59 5.87 18.46
C ALA A 331 -13.58 7.01 18.64
N LYS A 332 -12.82 7.00 19.74
CA LYS A 332 -11.65 7.86 19.93
C LYS A 332 -10.33 7.14 19.61
N ILE A 333 -10.36 5.81 19.68
CA ILE A 333 -9.28 4.90 19.30
C ILE A 333 -9.93 3.70 18.64
N TRP A 334 -9.27 3.18 17.61
CA TRP A 334 -9.64 1.94 16.95
C TRP A 334 -8.39 1.20 16.51
N THR A 335 -8.45 -0.12 16.50
CA THR A 335 -7.41 -1.03 16.04
C THR A 335 -8.03 -2.04 15.07
N TYR A 336 -7.27 -3.07 14.71
CA TYR A 336 -7.77 -4.17 13.89
C TYR A 336 -8.73 -5.10 14.64
N ASP A 337 -8.72 -5.09 15.98
CA ASP A 337 -9.52 -6.03 16.78
C ASP A 337 -10.52 -5.36 17.75
N TYR A 338 -10.34 -4.07 18.06
CA TYR A 338 -11.19 -3.36 19.01
C TYR A 338 -11.22 -1.85 18.78
N TYR A 339 -12.16 -1.18 19.43
CA TYR A 339 -12.17 0.28 19.54
C TYR A 339 -12.62 0.72 20.93
N VAL A 340 -12.32 1.97 21.25
CA VAL A 340 -12.82 2.63 22.47
C VAL A 340 -13.70 3.79 22.07
N THR A 341 -14.89 3.87 22.67
CA THR A 341 -15.83 4.97 22.46
C THR A 341 -15.36 6.26 23.18
N ASP A 342 -15.96 7.38 22.80
CA ASP A 342 -15.85 8.66 23.50
C ASP A 342 -16.25 8.60 24.98
N LYS A 343 -17.12 7.65 25.35
CA LYS A 343 -17.51 7.33 26.73
C LYS A 343 -16.51 6.43 27.47
N ASN A 344 -15.35 6.14 26.88
CA ASN A 344 -14.32 5.24 27.44
C ASN A 344 -14.78 3.77 27.54
N GLU A 345 -15.72 3.35 26.70
CA GLU A 345 -16.18 1.96 26.65
C GLU A 345 -15.38 1.19 25.61
N LEU A 346 -14.82 0.06 26.01
CA LEU A 346 -14.06 -0.83 25.15
C LEU A 346 -15.00 -1.81 24.44
N ARG A 347 -14.91 -1.88 23.11
CA ARG A 347 -15.68 -2.79 22.27
C ARG A 347 -14.74 -3.63 21.42
N ILE A 348 -14.90 -4.95 21.52
CA ILE A 348 -14.21 -5.91 20.66
C ILE A 348 -15.05 -6.02 19.39
N GLU A 349 -14.52 -5.48 18.31
CA GLU A 349 -15.13 -5.53 16.98
C GLU A 349 -13.99 -5.47 15.97
N LYS A 350 -14.06 -6.38 15.01
CA LYS A 350 -13.12 -6.44 13.90
C LYS A 350 -13.10 -5.14 13.10
N GLY A 351 -11.89 -4.61 12.88
CA GLY A 351 -11.67 -3.40 12.11
C GLY A 351 -12.12 -3.52 10.65
N ARG A 352 -12.48 -2.39 10.04
CA ARG A 352 -12.90 -2.32 8.62
C ARG A 352 -11.84 -1.62 7.79
N LEU A 353 -11.32 -2.31 6.77
CA LEU A 353 -10.35 -1.74 5.84
C LEU A 353 -10.98 -0.62 5.01
N ARG A 354 -10.23 0.46 4.75
CA ARG A 354 -10.72 1.61 3.97
C ARG A 354 -10.93 1.35 2.48
N GLY A 355 -10.42 0.25 1.92
CA GLY A 355 -10.59 -0.09 0.51
C GLY A 355 -9.30 -0.16 -0.31
N ARG A 356 -9.37 0.25 -1.58
CA ARG A 356 -8.27 0.13 -2.55
C ARG A 356 -7.43 1.39 -2.60
N LYS A 357 -6.12 1.26 -2.43
CA LYS A 357 -5.18 2.40 -2.37
C LYS A 357 -4.96 3.03 -3.75
N TYR A 358 -5.17 4.33 -3.86
CA TYR A 358 -4.90 5.16 -5.05
C TYR A 358 -4.06 6.38 -4.70
N TYR A 359 -3.27 6.88 -5.64
CA TYR A 359 -2.40 8.05 -5.44
C TYR A 359 -2.95 9.27 -6.17
N TRP A 360 -2.90 10.42 -5.52
CA TRP A 360 -3.30 11.69 -6.13
C TRP A 360 -2.33 12.13 -7.22
N HIS A 361 -2.88 12.82 -8.22
CA HIS A 361 -2.09 13.44 -9.28
C HIS A 361 -1.47 14.75 -8.80
N HIS A 362 -0.17 14.89 -8.99
CA HIS A 362 0.54 16.12 -8.67
C HIS A 362 0.48 17.03 -9.91
N ARG A 363 0.12 18.29 -9.71
CA ARG A 363 0.14 19.30 -10.78
C ARG A 363 1.54 19.81 -11.07
N LYS A 364 2.41 19.82 -10.07
CA LYS A 364 3.82 20.19 -10.17
C LYS A 364 4.65 19.19 -9.40
N THR A 365 5.53 18.46 -10.09
CA THR A 365 6.44 17.50 -9.47
C THR A 365 7.70 18.23 -9.04
N LYS A 366 7.93 18.33 -7.73
CA LYS A 366 9.17 18.89 -7.17
C LYS A 366 10.04 17.76 -6.63
N LEU A 367 10.97 17.28 -7.46
CA LEU A 367 12.02 16.39 -6.98
C LEU A 367 13.08 17.25 -6.24
N PRO A 368 13.46 16.88 -5.01
CA PRO A 368 14.52 17.54 -4.23
C PRO A 368 15.79 17.75 -5.05
N LYS A 369 16.49 18.86 -4.90
CA LYS A 369 17.71 19.17 -5.66
C LYS A 369 18.86 18.24 -5.28
N GLU A 370 19.14 18.13 -3.99
CA GLU A 370 20.26 17.37 -3.43
C GLU A 370 19.71 16.44 -2.35
N VAL A 371 19.91 15.12 -2.53
CA VAL A 371 19.58 14.09 -1.54
C VAL A 371 20.77 13.17 -1.49
N GLU A 372 21.33 13.00 -0.30
CA GLU A 372 22.47 12.11 -0.11
C GLU A 372 22.05 10.64 -0.31
N PRO A 373 22.82 9.86 -1.09
CA PRO A 373 22.61 8.41 -1.18
C PRO A 373 22.72 7.73 0.19
N SER A 374 21.82 6.78 0.45
CA SER A 374 21.85 5.89 1.61
C SER A 374 21.30 4.52 1.22
N ASN A 375 21.48 3.52 2.07
CA ASN A 375 20.85 2.20 1.92
C ASN A 375 19.31 2.21 2.04
N LEU A 376 18.69 3.34 2.43
CA LEU A 376 17.23 3.50 2.56
C LEU A 376 16.58 4.24 1.39
N ASN A 377 17.37 4.74 0.44
CA ASN A 377 16.89 5.41 -0.75
C ASN A 377 17.50 4.82 -2.02
N LYS A 378 17.21 5.43 -3.17
CA LYS A 378 17.70 4.96 -4.47
C LYS A 378 17.90 6.09 -5.45
N THR A 379 18.82 5.89 -6.37
CA THR A 379 19.08 6.78 -7.50
C THR A 379 18.40 6.25 -8.75
N ILE A 380 17.73 7.12 -9.51
CA ILE A 380 16.96 6.74 -10.69
C ILE A 380 17.25 7.64 -11.87
N ARG A 381 17.00 7.16 -13.10
CA ARG A 381 16.86 8.00 -14.29
C ARG A 381 15.39 8.04 -14.75
N PRO A 382 14.65 9.13 -14.50
CA PRO A 382 13.25 9.24 -14.91
C PRO A 382 13.10 9.80 -16.33
N VAL A 383 12.14 9.26 -17.08
CA VAL A 383 11.62 9.85 -18.33
C VAL A 383 10.85 11.13 -17.99
N LYS A 384 10.99 12.18 -18.80
CA LYS A 384 10.35 13.47 -18.57
C LYS A 384 8.85 13.46 -18.88
N GLU A 385 8.16 14.51 -18.46
CA GLU A 385 6.75 14.72 -18.83
C GLU A 385 6.60 15.07 -20.32
N GLY A 386 5.44 14.76 -20.91
CA GLY A 386 5.14 15.03 -22.31
C GLY A 386 5.64 13.97 -23.31
N ILE A 387 6.20 12.85 -22.83
CA ILE A 387 6.61 11.74 -23.70
C ILE A 387 5.41 10.80 -23.90
N SER A 388 5.17 10.43 -25.16
CA SER A 388 4.09 9.54 -25.57
C SER A 388 4.63 8.19 -26.00
N PHE A 389 3.97 7.12 -25.56
CA PHE A 389 4.28 5.74 -25.90
C PHE A 389 3.06 5.06 -26.49
N LYS A 390 3.22 4.29 -27.57
CA LYS A 390 2.15 3.56 -28.25
C LYS A 390 2.33 2.06 -28.12
N GLY A 391 1.22 1.35 -27.92
CA GLY A 391 1.17 -0.10 -27.94
C GLY A 391 -0.24 -0.63 -28.17
N LYS A 392 -0.42 -1.94 -27.99
CA LYS A 392 -1.66 -2.66 -28.29
C LYS A 392 -2.11 -3.52 -27.11
N LEU A 393 -3.42 -3.53 -26.87
CA LEU A 393 -4.11 -4.51 -26.03
C LEU A 393 -4.81 -5.50 -26.97
N TYR A 394 -4.36 -6.74 -26.98
CA TYR A 394 -5.02 -7.83 -27.68
C TYR A 394 -6.06 -8.48 -26.76
N PHE A 395 -7.23 -8.81 -27.29
CA PHE A 395 -8.31 -9.47 -26.56
C PHE A 395 -8.86 -10.66 -27.34
N GLU A 396 -9.23 -11.73 -26.63
CA GLU A 396 -9.82 -12.94 -27.20
C GLU A 396 -11.07 -13.36 -26.43
N LYS A 397 -12.17 -13.55 -27.17
CA LYS A 397 -13.44 -14.08 -26.66
C LYS A 397 -13.96 -13.34 -25.41
N ILE A 398 -13.86 -12.02 -25.42
CA ILE A 398 -14.44 -11.15 -24.38
C ILE A 398 -15.85 -10.69 -24.79
N SER A 399 -16.69 -10.32 -23.85
CA SER A 399 -17.98 -9.69 -24.18
C SER A 399 -17.82 -8.24 -24.65
N GLU A 400 -18.82 -7.71 -25.34
CA GLU A 400 -18.97 -6.31 -25.74
C GLU A 400 -18.90 -5.41 -24.50
N LYS A 401 -19.50 -5.86 -23.39
CA LYS A 401 -19.41 -5.18 -22.09
C LYS A 401 -17.96 -5.07 -21.61
N GLN A 402 -17.20 -6.16 -21.60
CA GLN A 402 -15.78 -6.15 -21.26
C GLN A 402 -14.96 -5.27 -22.23
N LEU A 403 -15.30 -5.30 -23.53
CA LEU A 403 -14.65 -4.46 -24.54
C LEU A 403 -14.89 -2.96 -24.28
N LYS A 404 -16.13 -2.55 -24.04
CA LYS A 404 -16.48 -1.16 -23.66
C LYS A 404 -15.72 -0.70 -22.41
N GLN A 405 -15.62 -1.57 -21.41
CA GLN A 405 -14.86 -1.28 -20.19
C GLN A 405 -13.37 -1.07 -20.44
N LEU A 406 -12.75 -1.91 -21.27
CA LEU A 406 -11.35 -1.74 -21.67
C LEU A 406 -11.14 -0.45 -22.48
N ILE A 407 -12.03 -0.17 -23.44
CA ILE A 407 -12.00 1.07 -24.23
C ILE A 407 -12.08 2.28 -23.31
N TRP A 408 -13.03 2.31 -22.37
CA TRP A 408 -13.17 3.44 -21.44
C TRP A 408 -11.91 3.64 -20.60
N ILE A 409 -11.33 2.58 -20.01
CA ILE A 409 -10.12 2.71 -19.18
C ILE A 409 -8.94 3.21 -20.02
N LEU A 410 -8.74 2.64 -21.22
CA LEU A 410 -7.67 3.05 -22.15
C LEU A 410 -7.94 4.41 -22.81
N ASN A 411 -9.13 4.99 -22.65
CA ASN A 411 -9.48 6.31 -23.16
C ASN A 411 -9.83 7.32 -22.07
N SER A 412 -9.54 6.99 -20.80
CA SER A 412 -9.88 7.80 -19.63
C SER A 412 -9.29 9.22 -19.65
N GLY A 413 -8.21 9.43 -20.41
CA GLY A 413 -7.63 10.76 -20.63
C GLY A 413 -8.58 11.74 -21.32
N THR A 414 -9.57 11.26 -22.09
CA THR A 414 -10.59 12.12 -22.72
C THR A 414 -11.55 12.76 -21.71
N GLU A 415 -11.61 12.22 -20.49
CA GLU A 415 -12.37 12.78 -19.37
C GLU A 415 -11.46 13.50 -18.35
N GLU A 416 -10.24 13.87 -18.75
CA GLU A 416 -9.22 14.49 -17.88
C GLU A 416 -8.81 13.62 -16.66
N LEU A 417 -9.02 12.30 -16.77
CA LEU A 417 -8.62 11.33 -15.77
C LEU A 417 -7.22 10.77 -16.10
N GLY A 418 -6.37 10.70 -15.08
CA GLY A 418 -5.04 10.12 -15.15
C GLY A 418 -4.98 8.77 -14.45
N LEU A 419 -4.00 7.96 -14.86
CA LEU A 419 -3.63 6.73 -14.17
C LEU A 419 -2.22 6.86 -13.58
N LYS A 420 -1.89 6.03 -12.59
CA LYS A 420 -0.60 6.05 -11.90
C LYS A 420 0.25 4.83 -12.25
N LEU A 421 1.33 5.05 -13.00
CA LEU A 421 2.24 4.05 -13.55
C LEU A 421 3.65 4.16 -12.93
N GLY A 422 4.36 3.04 -12.78
CA GLY A 422 5.76 3.03 -12.35
C GLY A 422 5.99 3.34 -10.86
N GLY A 423 7.25 3.64 -10.52
CA GLY A 423 7.73 3.89 -9.17
C GLY A 423 7.59 5.34 -8.69
N ALA A 424 7.95 5.58 -7.43
CA ALA A 424 8.01 6.92 -6.81
C ALA A 424 6.69 7.73 -6.86
N LYS A 425 5.54 7.05 -6.96
CA LYS A 425 4.19 7.66 -6.95
C LYS A 425 3.95 8.64 -5.78
N PRO A 426 4.41 8.37 -4.53
CA PRO A 426 4.26 9.32 -3.43
C PRO A 426 4.99 10.66 -3.62
N LEU A 427 6.01 10.71 -4.48
CA LEU A 427 6.77 11.93 -4.82
C LEU A 427 6.21 12.63 -6.07
N GLY A 428 5.05 12.19 -6.56
CA GLY A 428 4.34 12.80 -7.69
C GLY A 428 4.61 12.19 -9.05
N LEU A 429 5.58 11.27 -9.16
CA LEU A 429 5.91 10.60 -10.41
C LEU A 429 4.76 9.71 -10.90
N GLY A 430 4.80 9.38 -12.19
CA GLY A 430 3.99 8.33 -12.77
C GLY A 430 2.56 8.68 -13.16
N SER A 431 2.17 9.95 -13.16
CA SER A 431 0.88 10.37 -13.74
C SER A 431 0.95 10.21 -15.26
N VAL A 432 0.01 9.45 -15.83
CA VAL A 432 -0.11 9.23 -17.27
C VAL A 432 -1.56 9.44 -17.73
N SER A 433 -1.72 9.82 -18.98
CA SER A 433 -3.03 9.93 -19.65
C SER A 433 -3.09 8.93 -20.79
N LEU A 434 -4.19 8.21 -20.91
CA LEU A 434 -4.38 7.19 -21.94
C LEU A 434 -5.40 7.67 -22.97
N LYS A 435 -5.16 7.32 -24.23
CA LYS A 435 -6.04 7.61 -25.36
C LYS A 435 -6.10 6.42 -26.30
N VAL A 436 -7.30 6.00 -26.68
CA VAL A 436 -7.50 4.99 -27.72
C VAL A 436 -7.32 5.65 -29.10
N GLU A 437 -6.56 5.00 -29.97
CA GLU A 437 -6.34 5.44 -31.35
C GLU A 437 -7.21 4.66 -32.34
N SER A 438 -7.35 3.34 -32.15
CA SER A 438 -8.20 2.48 -32.98
C SER A 438 -8.64 1.22 -32.23
N VAL A 439 -9.76 0.65 -32.66
CA VAL A 439 -10.25 -0.67 -32.21
C VAL A 439 -10.51 -1.51 -33.46
N GLU A 440 -9.82 -2.65 -33.55
CA GLU A 440 -9.96 -3.57 -34.67
C GLU A 440 -10.46 -4.92 -34.17
N GLU A 441 -11.55 -5.40 -34.77
CA GLU A 441 -12.10 -6.72 -34.50
C GLU A 441 -11.73 -7.70 -35.61
N ARG A 442 -11.38 -8.92 -35.20
CA ARG A 442 -11.12 -10.05 -36.09
C ARG A 442 -12.41 -10.82 -36.30
N LYS A 443 -12.92 -10.80 -37.53
CA LYS A 443 -13.98 -11.71 -37.97
C LYS A 443 -13.38 -12.94 -38.63
N ILE A 444 -13.86 -14.11 -38.21
CA ILE A 444 -13.53 -15.40 -38.80
C ILE A 444 -14.72 -15.79 -39.66
N THR A 445 -14.51 -15.90 -40.97
CA THR A 445 -15.53 -16.38 -41.91
C THR A 445 -15.05 -17.67 -42.56
N VAL A 446 -15.95 -18.64 -42.70
CA VAL A 446 -15.65 -19.85 -43.48
C VAL A 446 -16.21 -19.63 -44.88
N GLN A 447 -15.32 -19.47 -45.86
CA GLN A 447 -15.67 -19.40 -47.27
C GLN A 447 -15.06 -20.61 -48.00
N ASN A 448 -15.88 -21.37 -48.71
CA ASN A 448 -15.45 -22.54 -49.51
C ASN A 448 -14.60 -23.57 -48.71
N GLY A 449 -14.93 -23.81 -47.45
CA GLY A 449 -14.19 -24.73 -46.58
C GLY A 449 -12.81 -24.22 -46.11
N LYS A 450 -12.45 -22.97 -46.41
CA LYS A 450 -11.26 -22.30 -45.89
C LYS A 450 -11.65 -21.26 -44.85
N ILE A 451 -10.81 -21.15 -43.81
CA ILE A 451 -10.93 -20.11 -42.79
C ILE A 451 -10.29 -18.84 -43.35
N GLU A 452 -11.10 -17.80 -43.55
CA GLU A 452 -10.62 -16.46 -43.88
C GLU A 452 -10.68 -15.56 -42.65
N TYR A 453 -9.62 -14.77 -42.47
CA TYR A 453 -9.51 -13.77 -41.42
C TYR A 453 -9.70 -12.39 -42.02
N LYS A 454 -10.70 -11.65 -41.54
CA LYS A 454 -10.92 -10.27 -41.93
C LYS A 454 -10.82 -9.38 -40.69
N MET A 455 -9.97 -8.36 -40.77
CA MET A 455 -9.92 -7.29 -39.77
C MET A 455 -10.94 -6.23 -40.17
N GLU A 456 -11.81 -5.87 -39.24
CA GLU A 456 -12.77 -4.78 -39.43
C GLU A 456 -12.54 -3.72 -38.36
N GLU A 457 -12.18 -2.52 -38.81
CA GLU A 457 -12.05 -1.36 -37.95
C GLU A 457 -13.43 -0.93 -37.46
N GLN A 458 -13.57 -0.77 -36.15
CA GLN A 458 -14.79 -0.23 -35.59
C GLN A 458 -14.74 1.29 -35.58
N LYS A 459 -15.87 1.92 -35.92
CA LYS A 459 -16.05 3.33 -35.65
C LYS A 459 -15.95 3.55 -34.15
N LEU A 460 -14.94 4.33 -33.74
CA LEU A 460 -14.78 4.74 -32.36
C LEU A 460 -15.95 5.63 -31.97
N PHE A 461 -16.85 5.09 -31.15
CA PHE A 461 -17.81 5.89 -30.42
C PHE A 461 -17.24 6.18 -29.03
N PRO A 462 -17.35 7.41 -28.52
CA PRO A 462 -16.98 7.69 -27.14
C PRO A 462 -17.84 6.81 -26.22
N VAL A 463 -17.18 5.87 -25.55
CA VAL A 463 -17.79 5.06 -24.49
C VAL A 463 -17.79 5.92 -23.24
N SER A 464 -18.94 6.18 -22.64
CA SER A 464 -19.03 6.82 -21.32
C SER A 464 -18.89 5.79 -20.19
N TYR A 465 -18.72 6.28 -18.96
CA TYR A 465 -18.71 5.42 -17.77
C TYR A 465 -20.00 4.60 -17.63
N GLU A 466 -21.13 5.20 -17.97
CA GLU A 466 -22.45 4.57 -18.01
C GLU A 466 -22.53 3.49 -19.09
N ASP A 467 -22.01 3.75 -20.29
CA ASP A 467 -21.99 2.77 -21.40
C ASP A 467 -21.14 1.54 -21.05
N ALA A 468 -20.03 1.75 -20.34
CA ALA A 468 -19.17 0.70 -19.80
C ALA A 468 -19.81 -0.06 -18.62
N GLN A 469 -20.96 0.41 -18.10
CA GLN A 469 -21.70 -0.20 -17.01
C GLN A 469 -20.83 -0.49 -15.78
N PHE A 470 -19.95 0.45 -15.43
CA PHE A 470 -19.13 0.37 -14.22
C PHE A 470 -19.93 0.64 -12.95
N SER A 471 -19.32 0.33 -11.80
CA SER A 471 -19.88 0.47 -10.47
C SER A 471 -20.27 1.91 -10.13
N LYS A 472 -21.55 2.11 -9.81
CA LYS A 472 -22.04 3.43 -9.38
C LYS A 472 -21.51 3.83 -8.00
N GLU A 473 -21.20 2.87 -7.14
CA GLU A 473 -20.77 3.10 -5.75
C GLU A 473 -19.41 3.78 -5.70
N VAL A 474 -18.48 3.38 -6.56
CA VAL A 474 -17.09 3.88 -6.55
C VAL A 474 -16.86 5.07 -7.48
N LYS A 475 -17.84 5.40 -8.36
CA LYS A 475 -17.66 6.41 -9.43
C LYS A 475 -17.15 7.74 -8.89
N ALA A 476 -17.82 8.30 -7.89
CA ALA A 476 -17.47 9.63 -7.36
C ALA A 476 -16.05 9.66 -6.76
N GLU A 477 -15.69 8.63 -5.98
CA GLU A 477 -14.35 8.51 -5.41
C GLU A 477 -13.28 8.34 -6.50
N PHE A 478 -13.55 7.49 -7.49
CA PHE A 478 -12.63 7.25 -8.61
C PHE A 478 -12.38 8.52 -9.43
N TYR A 479 -13.44 9.22 -9.86
CA TYR A 479 -13.31 10.46 -10.63
C TYR A 479 -12.53 11.52 -9.85
N LYS A 480 -12.80 11.67 -8.55
CA LYS A 480 -12.07 12.63 -7.72
C LYS A 480 -10.60 12.27 -7.62
N ILE A 481 -10.22 11.03 -7.33
CA ILE A 481 -8.80 10.67 -7.15
C ILE A 481 -8.00 10.52 -8.44
N ALA A 482 -8.64 10.09 -9.54
CA ALA A 482 -8.04 9.97 -10.86
C ALA A 482 -7.98 11.30 -11.62
N GLY A 483 -8.78 12.30 -11.24
CA GLY A 483 -8.77 13.61 -11.91
C GLY A 483 -7.39 14.29 -11.81
N LEU A 484 -6.81 14.64 -12.96
CA LEU A 484 -5.46 15.23 -13.05
C LEU A 484 -5.34 16.59 -12.34
N LYS A 485 -6.46 17.26 -12.10
CA LYS A 485 -6.55 18.61 -11.53
C LYS A 485 -7.30 18.65 -10.19
N SER A 486 -7.65 17.49 -9.62
CA SER A 486 -8.50 17.41 -8.43
C SER A 486 -7.87 18.00 -7.18
N VAL A 487 -6.55 17.90 -7.04
CA VAL A 487 -5.82 18.60 -5.98
C VAL A 487 -5.41 19.99 -6.50
N PRO A 488 -5.83 21.08 -5.83
CA PRO A 488 -5.40 22.43 -6.17
C PRO A 488 -3.88 22.58 -6.19
N GLU A 489 -3.37 23.40 -7.12
CA GLU A 489 -1.92 23.54 -7.35
C GLU A 489 -1.15 24.14 -6.16
N ASN A 490 -1.84 24.90 -5.31
CA ASN A 490 -1.30 25.54 -4.12
C ASN A 490 -1.30 24.63 -2.88
N ILE A 491 -1.85 23.42 -2.97
CA ILE A 491 -1.87 22.45 -1.87
C ILE A 491 -0.73 21.45 -2.06
N GLU A 492 0.11 21.32 -1.04
CA GLU A 492 1.21 20.36 -1.05
C GLU A 492 0.66 18.93 -0.91
N ILE A 493 1.10 18.03 -1.79
CA ILE A 493 0.87 16.60 -1.64
C ILE A 493 2.12 15.99 -1.04
N THR A 494 2.05 15.51 0.20
CA THR A 494 3.21 14.98 0.92
C THR A 494 2.79 14.07 2.06
N TYR A 495 3.69 13.17 2.46
CA TYR A 495 3.48 12.39 3.67
C TYR A 495 3.40 13.29 4.91
N PRO A 496 2.78 12.84 6.00
CA PRO A 496 2.63 13.68 7.19
C PRO A 496 3.95 14.29 7.69
N ARG A 497 3.93 15.62 7.86
CA ARG A 497 5.09 16.42 8.28
C ARG A 497 4.78 17.30 9.49
N VAL A 498 5.85 17.66 10.19
CA VAL A 498 5.83 18.75 11.18
C VAL A 498 5.94 20.11 10.47
N GLU A 499 5.44 21.17 11.08
CA GLU A 499 5.37 22.53 10.50
C GLU A 499 6.76 23.10 10.19
N SER A 500 7.78 22.75 10.97
CA SER A 500 9.18 23.13 10.69
C SER A 500 9.75 22.51 9.41
N GLN A 501 9.15 21.42 8.91
CA GLN A 501 9.51 20.75 7.66
C GLN A 501 8.57 21.10 6.50
N LYS A 502 7.76 22.14 6.66
CA LYS A 502 6.92 22.65 5.59
C LYS A 502 7.80 23.20 4.47
N ASN A 503 7.55 22.79 3.23
CA ASN A 503 8.34 23.15 2.05
C ASN A 503 9.82 22.75 2.09
N THR A 504 10.26 21.93 3.06
CA THR A 504 11.62 21.39 3.03
C THR A 504 11.70 20.27 2.01
N GLU A 505 12.82 20.20 1.31
CA GLU A 505 12.99 19.19 0.28
C GLU A 505 13.03 17.77 0.89
N GLU A 506 13.57 17.62 2.10
CA GLU A 506 13.67 16.33 2.80
C GLU A 506 12.62 16.13 3.91
N LEU A 507 12.11 14.89 4.01
CA LEU A 507 11.27 14.41 5.11
C LEU A 507 12.07 13.51 6.06
N THR A 508 12.63 14.10 7.11
CA THR A 508 13.40 13.35 8.14
C THR A 508 12.59 13.07 9.41
N GLU A 509 11.55 13.84 9.70
CA GLU A 509 10.83 13.75 10.99
C GLU A 509 9.34 13.41 10.86
N GLY A 510 8.91 12.85 9.73
CA GLY A 510 7.50 12.52 9.49
C GLY A 510 6.90 11.55 10.53
N PHE A 511 7.72 10.74 11.20
CA PHE A 511 7.29 9.88 12.30
C PHE A 511 6.76 10.67 13.51
N LYS A 512 7.22 11.91 13.72
CA LYS A 512 6.76 12.78 14.82
C LYS A 512 5.29 13.11 14.67
N TRP A 513 4.81 13.36 13.44
CA TRP A 513 3.38 13.61 13.19
C TRP A 513 2.52 12.47 13.75
N PHE A 514 2.88 11.22 13.46
CA PHE A 514 2.15 10.05 13.97
C PHE A 514 2.30 9.86 15.49
N ALA A 515 3.48 10.14 16.04
CA ALA A 515 3.70 10.05 17.48
C ALA A 515 2.79 11.01 18.25
N GLU A 516 2.63 12.23 17.73
CA GLU A 516 1.85 13.29 18.37
C GLU A 516 0.37 13.25 18.02
N ASN A 517 0.01 12.60 16.91
CA ASN A 517 -1.37 12.28 16.55
C ASN A 517 -2.04 11.36 17.59
N HIS A 518 -1.24 10.59 18.33
CA HIS A 518 -1.70 9.70 19.38
C HIS A 518 -1.43 10.31 20.77
N SER A 519 -2.48 10.61 21.52
CA SER A 519 -2.36 10.86 22.96
C SER A 519 -2.39 9.51 23.68
N MET A 520 -1.22 8.96 24.02
CA MET A 520 -1.10 7.62 24.62
C MET A 520 -0.97 7.70 26.14
N GLU A 521 -1.94 7.11 26.85
CA GLU A 521 -1.96 7.00 28.31
C GLU A 521 -1.74 5.56 28.79
N LYS A 522 -1.47 5.38 30.08
CA LYS A 522 -1.29 4.04 30.69
C LYS A 522 -2.53 3.16 30.53
N GLN A 523 -3.72 3.78 30.59
CA GLN A 523 -5.01 3.15 30.38
C GLN A 523 -5.43 3.34 28.92
N ARG A 524 -5.84 2.24 28.26
CA ARG A 524 -6.24 2.23 26.85
C ARG A 524 -7.35 3.23 26.60
N GLU A 525 -8.28 3.24 27.55
CA GLU A 525 -9.50 4.03 27.61
C GLU A 525 -9.26 5.49 27.96
N LYS A 526 -8.02 5.95 28.06
CA LYS A 526 -7.69 7.37 28.16
C LYS A 526 -6.92 7.89 26.96
N SER A 527 -6.57 6.98 26.04
CA SER A 527 -5.83 7.33 24.85
C SER A 527 -6.77 7.86 23.76
N GLU A 528 -6.23 8.65 22.82
CA GLU A 528 -6.99 9.28 21.73
C GLU A 528 -6.16 9.38 20.43
N ILE A 529 -6.80 9.17 19.28
CA ILE A 529 -6.29 9.52 17.95
C ILE A 529 -6.91 10.85 17.51
N LYS A 530 -6.07 11.87 17.31
CA LYS A 530 -6.52 13.26 17.03
C LYS A 530 -7.02 13.43 15.60
N ASN A 531 -6.27 12.94 14.62
CA ASN A 531 -6.57 13.08 13.19
C ASN A 531 -6.59 11.70 12.52
N ARG A 532 -7.44 11.56 11.50
CA ARG A 532 -7.48 10.39 10.61
C ARG A 532 -7.25 10.84 9.17
N LEU A 533 -6.89 9.92 8.29
CA LEU A 533 -6.94 10.19 6.86
C LEU A 533 -8.39 10.58 6.49
N PRO A 534 -8.62 11.74 5.84
CA PRO A 534 -9.94 12.09 5.33
C PRO A 534 -10.40 11.13 4.24
N TYR A 535 -11.70 10.92 4.06
CA TYR A 535 -12.24 10.21 2.90
C TYR A 535 -12.09 11.07 1.64
N ILE A 536 -12.01 10.42 0.48
CA ILE A 536 -11.82 11.09 -0.81
C ILE A 536 -12.90 12.17 -1.02
N LEU A 537 -14.15 11.89 -0.69
CA LEU A 537 -15.29 12.78 -0.92
C LEU A 537 -15.54 13.82 0.18
N GLU A 538 -14.72 13.86 1.24
CA GLU A 538 -14.82 14.96 2.22
C GLU A 538 -14.55 16.31 1.54
N GLU A 539 -15.24 17.36 2.02
CA GLU A 539 -15.09 18.74 1.54
C GLU A 539 -13.63 19.21 1.72
N ASP A 540 -13.11 19.02 2.93
CA ASP A 540 -11.69 19.16 3.24
C ASP A 540 -11.06 17.77 3.38
N PHE A 541 -10.27 17.38 2.38
CA PHE A 541 -9.52 16.12 2.38
C PHE A 541 -8.02 16.33 2.71
N SER A 542 -7.69 17.48 3.29
CA SER A 542 -6.34 17.79 3.76
C SER A 542 -6.12 17.40 5.23
N LEU A 543 -4.86 17.37 5.64
CA LEU A 543 -4.39 17.04 6.98
C LEU A 543 -3.55 18.22 7.51
N PRO A 544 -3.67 18.54 8.81
CA PRO A 544 -2.89 19.63 9.39
C PRO A 544 -1.42 19.23 9.55
N TYR A 545 -0.50 20.18 9.34
CA TYR A 545 0.87 20.03 9.83
C TYR A 545 0.88 20.02 11.36
N TYR A 546 1.82 19.27 11.95
CA TYR A 546 2.00 19.27 13.40
C TYR A 546 2.83 20.48 13.85
N SER A 547 2.34 21.25 14.83
CA SER A 547 2.98 22.44 15.38
C SER A 547 3.13 22.35 16.90
N GLU A 548 4.36 22.43 17.42
CA GLU A 548 4.62 22.41 18.87
C GLU A 548 4.03 23.65 19.57
N LYS A 549 4.09 24.83 18.93
CA LYS A 549 3.62 26.12 19.51
C LYS A 549 2.10 26.13 19.77
N LYS A 550 1.31 25.63 18.82
CA LYS A 550 -0.16 25.54 18.97
C LYS A 550 -0.57 24.56 20.09
N GLU A 551 0.28 23.58 20.41
CA GLU A 551 0.00 22.62 21.48
C GLU A 551 0.35 23.17 22.87
N GLU A 552 1.41 23.97 23.00
CA GLU A 552 1.73 24.70 24.24
C GLU A 552 0.63 25.72 24.59
N GLU A 553 0.11 26.47 23.62
CA GLU A 553 -1.01 27.39 23.81
C GLU A 553 -2.32 26.68 24.21
N LYS A 554 -2.60 25.49 23.63
CA LYS A 554 -3.74 24.65 24.06
C LYS A 554 -3.55 24.11 25.48
N LYS A 555 -2.34 23.69 25.84
CA LYS A 555 -2.00 23.21 27.19
C LYS A 555 -2.08 24.35 28.23
N GLU A 556 -1.70 25.58 27.88
CA GLU A 556 -1.88 26.75 28.75
C GLU A 556 -3.36 27.13 28.90
N LYS A 557 -4.16 27.09 27.83
CA LYS A 557 -5.61 27.33 27.91
C LYS A 557 -6.34 26.29 28.75
N ASN A 558 -5.94 25.02 28.68
CA ASN A 558 -6.51 23.93 29.49
C ASN A 558 -6.01 23.92 30.95
N LYS A 559 -4.92 24.62 31.27
CA LYS A 559 -4.48 24.85 32.67
C LYS A 559 -5.14 26.06 33.33
N ARG A 560 -5.78 26.94 32.53
CA ARG A 560 -6.50 28.14 32.98
C ARG A 560 -8.02 27.93 33.09
N LYS A 561 -8.51 26.74 32.75
CA LYS A 561 -9.85 26.23 33.08
C LYS A 561 -9.71 25.18 34.15
#